data_AF-A0A558JBN6-F1
#
_entry.id   AF-A0A558JBN6-F1
#
_cell.length_a   1.000
_cell.length_b   1.000
_cell.length_c   1.000
_cell.angle_alpha   90.00
_cell.angle_beta   90.00
_cell.angle_gamma   90.00
#
_symmetry.space_group_name_H-M   'P 1'
#
loop_
_entity.id
_entity.type
_entity.pdbx_description
1 polymer ?
#
loop_
_entity_poly.entity_id
_entity_poly.type
_entity_poly.pdbx_seq_one_letter_code
_entity_poly.pdbx_strand_id
1 'polypeptide(L)' 'MGVIEVEQDGQKYSAEFVLEENVITVLGDSGQESTQLGGMSEEATAHTLLRTLIRKGNIEPIATE' A
#
# COMPACT_ATOMS: atom_id res chain seq x y z
N MET A 1 10.48 -0.19 7.90
CA MET A 1 9.03 -0.42 7.77
C MET A 1 8.35 0.91 7.98
N GLY A 2 7.34 1.23 7.18
CA GLY A 2 6.57 2.47 7.27
C GLY A 2 5.08 2.19 7.11
N VAL A 3 4.26 3.19 7.38
CA VAL A 3 2.81 3.14 7.14
C VAL A 3 2.49 4.09 6.00
N ILE A 4 1.62 3.66 5.09
CA ILE A 4 1.11 4.48 4.00
C ILE A 4 -0.40 4.56 4.10
N GLU A 5 -0.94 5.77 3.93
CA GLU A 5 -2.37 6.04 3.97
C GLU A 5 -2.81 6.61 2.62
N VAL A 6 -3.95 6.15 2.11
CA VAL A 6 -4.55 6.74 0.92
C VAL A 6 -6.05 6.92 1.13
N GLU A 7 -6.56 8.04 0.67
CA GLU A 7 -7.99 8.27 0.56
C GLU A 7 -8.43 7.96 -0.87
N GLN A 8 -9.41 7.07 -1.02
CA GLN A 8 -10.00 6.71 -2.30
C GLN A 8 -11.51 6.55 -2.13
N ASP A 9 -12.29 7.19 -3.02
CA ASP A 9 -13.76 7.08 -3.02
C ASP A 9 -14.41 7.48 -1.67
N GLY A 10 -13.80 8.44 -0.95
CA GLY A 10 -14.28 8.90 0.36
C GLY A 10 -13.99 7.93 1.52
N GLN A 11 -13.26 6.85 1.24
CA GLN A 11 -12.79 5.89 2.22
C GLN A 11 -11.28 6.04 2.40
N LYS A 12 -10.83 5.99 3.64
CA LYS A 12 -9.40 5.96 3.97
C LYS A 12 -8.95 4.52 4.06
N TYR A 13 -7.74 4.27 3.61
CA TYR A 13 -7.09 2.97 3.67
C TYR A 13 -5.68 3.18 4.20
N SER A 14 -5.23 2.30 5.10
CA SER A 14 -3.88 2.35 5.65
C SER A 14 -3.24 0.98 5.53
N ALA A 15 -1.99 0.92 5.07
CA ALA A 15 -1.22 -0.30 4.99
C ALA A 15 0.20 -0.12 5.50
N GLU A 16 0.77 -1.19 6.04
CA GLU A 16 2.20 -1.24 6.34
C GLU A 16 2.98 -1.59 5.08
N PHE A 17 4.18 -1.02 4.95
CA PHE A 17 5.09 -1.38 3.89
C PHE A 17 6.52 -1.60 4.39
N VAL A 18 7.21 -2.50 3.71
CA VAL A 18 8.61 -2.85 3.98
C VAL A 18 9.43 -2.65 2.72
N LEU A 19 10.62 -2.08 2.87
CA LEU A 19 11.61 -1.95 1.81
C LEU A 19 12.77 -2.89 2.13
N GLU A 20 13.02 -3.84 1.25
CA GLU A 20 14.14 -4.77 1.32
C GLU A 20 14.80 -4.87 -0.07
N GLU A 21 16.12 -4.66 -0.15
CA GLU A 21 16.89 -4.81 -1.39
C GLU A 21 16.27 -4.14 -2.63
N ASN A 22 15.74 -2.91 -2.45
CA ASN A 22 15.07 -2.13 -3.50
C ASN A 22 13.72 -2.73 -3.97
N VAL A 23 13.16 -3.67 -3.22
CA VAL A 23 11.81 -4.22 -3.38
C VAL A 23 10.95 -3.66 -2.26
N ILE A 24 9.89 -2.97 -2.63
CA ILE A 24 8.88 -2.49 -1.70
C ILE A 24 7.70 -3.45 -1.69
N THR A 25 7.29 -3.86 -0.50
CA THR A 25 6.17 -4.76 -0.27
C THR A 25 5.16 -4.07 0.62
N VAL A 26 3.92 -3.93 0.16
CA VAL A 26 2.79 -3.40 0.91
C VAL A 26 1.93 -4.57 1.39
N LEU A 27 1.64 -4.58 2.69
CA LEU A 27 0.87 -5.60 3.39
C LEU A 27 -0.59 -5.12 3.53
N GLY A 28 -1.53 -5.88 2.97
CA GLY A 28 -2.96 -5.70 3.19
C GLY A 28 -3.54 -6.79 4.10
N ASP A 29 -4.82 -6.68 4.44
CA ASP A 29 -5.52 -7.61 5.34
C ASP A 29 -5.59 -9.05 4.81
N SER A 30 -5.80 -9.21 3.50
CA SER A 30 -5.98 -10.52 2.85
C SER A 30 -4.93 -10.82 1.76
N GLY A 31 -3.84 -10.06 1.73
CA GLY A 31 -2.75 -10.29 0.78
C GLY A 31 -1.66 -9.23 0.83
N GLN A 32 -0.67 -9.35 -0.04
CA GLN A 32 0.43 -8.39 -0.15
C GLN A 32 0.75 -8.13 -1.62
N GLU A 33 1.25 -6.94 -1.92
CA GLU A 33 1.76 -6.59 -3.24
C GLU A 33 3.18 -6.09 -3.12
N SER A 34 4.07 -6.53 -4.01
CA SER A 34 5.48 -6.17 -3.99
C SER A 34 5.98 -5.77 -5.36
N THR A 35 6.86 -4.78 -5.44
CA THR A 35 7.50 -4.40 -6.70
C THR A 35 8.89 -3.80 -6.47
N GLN A 36 9.70 -3.76 -7.53
CA GLN A 36 11.00 -3.10 -7.50
C GLN A 36 10.85 -1.57 -7.63
N LEU A 37 11.61 -0.84 -6.83
CA LEU A 37 11.82 0.61 -6.94
C LEU A 37 12.69 0.88 -8.17
N GLY A 38 12.07 0.88 -9.35
CA GLY A 38 12.72 1.17 -10.64
C GLY A 38 13.08 2.65 -10.81
N GLY A 39 13.67 3.29 -9.79
CA GLY A 39 14.00 4.71 -9.78
C GLY A 39 12.84 5.65 -9.41
N MET A 40 11.68 5.11 -9.02
CA MET A 40 10.61 5.88 -8.36
C MET A 40 10.89 6.01 -6.86
N SER A 41 10.28 7.01 -6.22
CA SER A 41 10.33 7.16 -4.76
C SER A 41 9.54 6.05 -4.07
N GLU A 42 10.04 5.61 -2.91
CA GLU A 42 9.42 4.61 -2.03
C GLU A 42 7.92 4.88 -1.80
N GLU A 43 7.59 6.11 -1.39
CA GLU A 43 6.22 6.52 -1.10
C GLU A 43 5.30 6.44 -2.34
N ALA A 44 5.79 6.86 -3.50
CA ALA A 44 5.01 6.82 -4.74
C ALA A 44 4.72 5.38 -5.19
N THR A 45 5.69 4.49 -5.01
CA THR A 45 5.53 3.07 -5.29
C THR A 45 4.60 2.41 -4.26
N ALA A 46 4.77 2.69 -2.97
CA ALA A 46 3.88 2.20 -1.91
C ALA A 46 2.43 2.61 -2.15
N HIS A 47 2.18 3.88 -2.51
CA HIS A 47 0.84 4.35 -2.87
C HIS A 47 0.23 3.57 -4.04
N THR A 48 1.04 3.26 -5.05
CA THR A 48 0.60 2.52 -6.24
C THR A 48 0.22 1.08 -5.87
N LEU A 49 1.03 0.43 -5.04
CA LEU A 49 0.76 -0.91 -4.53
C LEU A 49 -0.47 -0.95 -3.62
N LEU A 50 -0.62 0.03 -2.71
CA LEU A 50 -1.80 0.16 -1.86
C LEU A 50 -3.07 0.30 -2.71
N ARG A 51 -3.08 1.18 -3.73
CA ARG A 51 -4.21 1.30 -4.66
C ARG A 51 -4.51 0.00 -5.40
N THR A 52 -3.49 -0.81 -5.67
CA THR A 52 -3.67 -2.12 -6.29
C THR A 52 -4.34 -3.11 -5.33
N LEU A 53 -3.93 -3.12 -4.05
CA LEU A 53 -4.60 -3.90 -3.00
C LEU A 53 -6.07 -3.50 -2.84
N ILE A 54 -6.36 -2.19 -2.82
CA ILE A 54 -7.73 -1.66 -2.74
C ILE A 54 -8.57 -2.17 -3.92
N ARG A 55 -8.05 -2.05 -5.14
CA ARG A 55 -8.75 -2.55 -6.36
C ARG A 55 -8.98 -4.06 -6.36
N LYS A 56 -8.09 -4.82 -5.73
CA LYS A 56 -8.21 -6.28 -5.58
C LYS A 56 -9.16 -6.68 -4.45
N GLY A 57 -9.55 -5.75 -3.58
CA GLY A 57 -10.31 -6.06 -2.36
C GLY A 57 -9.49 -6.79 -1.31
N ASN A 58 -8.16 -6.64 -1.33
CA ASN A 58 -7.24 -7.30 -0.40
C ASN A 58 -6.96 -6.46 0.86
N ILE A 59 -7.57 -5.28 0.97
CA ILE A 59 -7.44 -4.38 2.10
C ILE A 59 -8.78 -3.70 2.35
N GLU A 60 -9.16 -3.58 3.62
CA GLU A 60 -10.40 -2.93 4.03
C GLU A 60 -10.15 -1.45 4.34
N PRO A 61 -11.16 -0.58 4.16
CA PRO A 61 -11.04 0.81 4.56
C PRO A 61 -10.95 0.91 6.08
N ILE A 62 -10.11 1.82 6.58
CA ILE A 62 -10.07 2.14 7.99
C ILE A 62 -11.38 2.85 8.37
N ALA A 63 -12.11 2.26 9.33
CA ALA A 63 -13.29 2.88 9.88
C ALA A 63 -12.89 4.23 10.48
N THR A 64 -13.49 5.31 9.96
CA THR A 64 -13.37 6.62 10.59
C THR A 64 -14.43 6.65 11.69
N GLU A 65 -14.00 6.53 12.96
CA GLU A 65 -14.88 6.68 14.14
C GLU A 65 -15.52 8.08 14.21
#